data_AF-A0A959UXS1-F1
#
_entry.id   AF-A0A959UXS1-F1
#
_cell.length_a   1.000
_cell.length_b   1.000
_cell.length_c   1.000
_cell.angle_alpha   90.00
_cell.angle_beta   90.00
_cell.angle_gamma   90.00
#
_symmetry.space_group_name_H-M   'P 1'
#
loop_
_entity.id
_entity.type
_entity.pdbx_description
1 polymer ?
#
loop_
_entity_poly.entity_id
_entity_poly.type
_entity_poly.pdbx_seq_one_letter_code
_entity_poly.pdbx_strand_id
1 'polypeptide(L)'
;AKLDHWCKLNKITLTYIQPGKPTQNAYVERLNGSIRRELLSAYVFRTLEEVRLRSTEWMYDYNHLRPHKALGYRPPVLIQP
;
A
#
# COMPACT_ATOMS: atom_id res chain seq x y z
N ALA A 1 8.99 -16.58 17.33
CA ALA A 1 8.36 -15.24 17.15
C ALA A 1 6.89 -15.41 16.81
N LYS A 2 5.98 -14.60 17.39
CA LYS A 2 4.52 -14.71 17.20
C LYS A 2 4.10 -14.62 15.71
N LEU A 3 4.80 -13.78 14.94
CA LEU A 3 4.56 -13.61 13.49
C LEU A 3 4.92 -14.86 12.68
N ASP A 4 6.13 -15.41 12.86
CA ASP A 4 6.58 -16.62 12.14
C ASP A 4 5.64 -17.81 12.37
N HIS A 5 5.18 -18.00 13.61
CA HIS A 5 4.22 -19.05 13.93
C HIS A 5 2.87 -18.84 13.21
N TRP A 6 2.34 -17.61 13.23
CA TRP A 6 1.09 -17.28 12.53
C TRP A 6 1.23 -17.47 11.01
N CYS A 7 2.35 -17.05 10.41
CA CYS A 7 2.60 -17.25 8.98
C CYS A 7 2.64 -18.73 8.60
N LYS A 8 3.30 -19.57 9.40
CA LYS A 8 3.34 -21.03 9.20
C LYS A 8 1.94 -21.65 9.25
N LEU A 9 1.11 -21.27 10.24
CA LEU A 9 -0.27 -21.73 10.34
C LEU A 9 -1.11 -21.34 9.11
N ASN A 10 -0.86 -20.16 8.54
CA ASN A 10 -1.58 -19.63 7.39
C ASN A 10 -0.94 -19.97 6.04
N LYS A 11 0.09 -20.83 6.01
CA LYS A 11 0.84 -21.21 4.79
C LYS A 11 1.43 -19.99 4.05
N ILE A 12 1.84 -18.97 4.78
CA ILE A 12 2.48 -17.75 4.25
C ILE A 12 3.99 -17.87 4.41
N THR A 13 4.72 -17.74 3.31
CA THR A 13 6.19 -17.68 3.32
C THR A 13 6.67 -16.26 3.59
N LEU A 14 7.44 -16.08 4.67
CA LEU A 14 8.10 -14.80 4.95
C LEU A 14 9.34 -14.65 4.06
N THR A 15 9.40 -13.56 3.28
CA THR A 15 10.55 -13.20 2.45
C THR A 15 11.08 -11.85 2.90
N TYR A 16 12.38 -11.75 3.10
CA TYR A 16 13.06 -10.51 3.49
C TYR A 16 13.87 -9.96 2.32
N ILE A 17 13.99 -8.63 2.26
CA ILE A 17 14.94 -8.00 1.36
C ILE A 17 16.37 -8.36 1.78
N GLN A 18 17.26 -8.40 0.79
CA GLN A 18 18.68 -8.61 1.03
C GLN A 18 19.29 -7.33 1.62
N PRO A 19 20.22 -7.44 2.59
CA PRO A 19 20.98 -6.30 3.07
C PRO A 19 21.64 -5.54 1.93
N GLY A 20 21.53 -4.21 1.93
CA GLY A 20 22.09 -3.35 0.88
C GLY A 20 21.36 -3.39 -0.47
N LYS A 21 20.16 -3.99 -0.55
CA LYS A 21 19.33 -4.02 -1.77
C LYS A 21 17.99 -3.27 -1.58
N PRO A 22 17.99 -1.94 -1.38
CA PRO A 22 16.77 -1.17 -1.12
C PRO A 22 15.75 -1.24 -2.26
N THR A 23 16.22 -1.43 -3.51
CA THR A 23 15.36 -1.53 -4.69
C THR A 23 14.41 -2.72 -4.66
N GLN A 24 14.67 -3.75 -3.84
CA GLN A 24 13.76 -4.89 -3.64
C GLN A 24 12.45 -4.47 -2.93
N ASN A 25 12.44 -3.32 -2.25
CA ASN A 25 11.25 -2.76 -1.60
C ASN A 25 10.62 -1.59 -2.39
N ALA A 26 11.12 -1.30 -3.60
CA ALA A 26 10.78 -0.07 -4.33
C ALA A 26 9.27 0.11 -4.60
N TYR A 27 8.51 -0.98 -4.74
CA TYR A 27 7.06 -0.90 -4.93
C TYR A 27 6.33 -0.36 -3.68
N VAL A 28 6.67 -0.88 -2.50
CA VAL A 28 6.11 -0.43 -1.23
C VAL A 28 6.56 0.99 -0.93
N GLU A 29 7.82 1.34 -1.21
CA GLU A 29 8.32 2.71 -1.04
C GLU A 29 7.59 3.71 -1.92
N ARG A 30 7.33 3.36 -3.19
CA ARG A 30 6.54 4.19 -4.10
C ARG A 30 5.11 4.40 -3.59
N LEU A 31 4.47 3.34 -3.09
CA LEU A 31 3.13 3.42 -2.49
C LEU A 31 3.14 4.36 -1.27
N ASN A 32 4.07 4.16 -0.34
CA ASN A 32 4.22 4.99 0.85
C ASN A 32 4.47 6.47 0.49
N GLY A 33 5.26 6.73 -0.56
CA GLY A 33 5.47 8.08 -1.06
C GLY A 33 4.19 8.72 -1.61
N SER A 34 3.32 7.94 -2.24
CA SER A 34 2.02 8.40 -2.74
C SER A 34 1.08 8.73 -1.58
N ILE A 35 0.94 7.83 -0.60
CA ILE A 35 0.16 8.06 0.63
C ILE A 35 0.64 9.33 1.35
N ARG A 36 1.96 9.51 1.48
CA ARG A 36 2.52 10.68 2.16
C ARG A 36 2.09 11.97 1.47
N ARG A 37 2.29 12.09 0.15
CA ARG A 37 2.02 13.33 -0.58
C ARG A 37 0.52 13.60 -0.75
N GLU A 38 -0.25 12.56 -1.03
CA GLU A 38 -1.65 12.69 -1.46
C GLU A 38 -2.64 12.66 -0.29
N LEU A 39 -2.27 12.04 0.84
CA LEU A 39 -3.12 11.94 2.01
C LEU A 39 -2.50 12.66 3.22
N LEU A 40 -1.33 12.22 3.67
CA LEU A 40 -0.82 12.69 4.97
C LEU A 40 -0.34 14.15 4.96
N SER A 41 0.14 14.64 3.82
CA SER A 41 0.55 16.04 3.65
C SER A 41 -0.57 16.93 3.12
N ALA A 42 -1.65 16.36 2.60
CA ALA A 42 -2.78 17.11 2.04
C ALA A 42 -3.81 17.53 3.10
N TYR A 43 -3.87 16.80 4.23
CA TYR A 43 -4.88 17.02 5.26
C TYR A 43 -4.24 17.21 6.64
N VAL A 44 -4.88 18.04 7.47
CA VAL A 44 -4.59 18.13 8.91
C VAL A 44 -5.70 17.41 9.65
N PHE A 45 -5.37 16.29 10.28
CA PHE A 45 -6.35 15.45 10.98
C PHE A 45 -6.53 15.89 12.43
N ARG A 46 -7.78 15.84 12.91
CA ARG A 46 -8.12 16.14 14.32
C ARG A 46 -8.49 14.90 15.11
N THR A 47 -8.93 13.83 14.45
CA THR A 47 -9.33 12.57 15.08
C THR A 47 -8.83 11.37 14.30
N LEU A 48 -8.72 10.22 14.98
CA LEU A 48 -8.40 8.94 14.31
C LEU A 48 -9.51 8.50 13.35
N GLU A 49 -10.76 8.87 13.61
CA GLU A 49 -11.89 8.58 12.72
C GLU A 49 -11.70 9.27 11.37
N GLU A 50 -11.30 10.55 11.38
CA GLU A 50 -10.99 11.30 10.16
C GLU A 50 -9.87 10.65 9.37
N VAL A 51 -8.78 10.22 10.04
CA VAL A 51 -7.68 9.50 9.40
C VAL A 51 -8.18 8.22 8.73
N ARG A 52 -9.01 7.43 9.42
CA ARG A 52 -9.55 6.16 8.89
C ARG A 52 -10.45 6.39 7.69
N LEU A 53 -11.35 7.36 7.76
CA LEU A 53 -12.24 7.72 6.66
C LEU A 53 -11.43 8.13 5.43
N ARG A 54 -10.54 9.12 5.57
CA ARG A 54 -9.72 9.62 4.46
C ARG A 54 -8.78 8.56 3.88
N SER A 55 -8.22 7.69 4.73
CA SER A 55 -7.40 6.56 4.27
C SER A 55 -8.21 5.57 3.44
N THR A 56 -9.46 5.30 3.84
CA THR A 56 -10.36 4.38 3.12
C THR A 56 -10.78 4.98 1.77
N GLU A 57 -11.13 6.27 1.75
CA GLU A 57 -11.44 7.01 0.51
C GLU A 57 -10.24 6.97 -0.46
N TRP A 58 -9.04 7.29 0.03
CA TRP A 58 -7.83 7.27 -0.79
C TRP A 58 -7.50 5.87 -1.31
N MET A 59 -7.65 4.84 -0.48
CA MET A 59 -7.43 3.45 -0.89
C MET A 59 -8.44 3.00 -1.96
N TYR A 60 -9.70 3.43 -1.84
CA TYR A 60 -10.72 3.14 -2.84
C TYR A 60 -10.36 3.81 -4.18
N ASP A 61 -10.07 5.12 -4.16
CA ASP A 61 -9.67 5.87 -5.35
C ASP A 61 -8.45 5.25 -6.03
N TYR A 62 -7.38 4.99 -5.28
CA TYR A 62 -6.14 4.41 -5.81
C TYR A 62 -6.36 3.07 -6.53
N ASN A 63 -7.24 2.22 -5.99
CA ASN A 63 -7.46 0.86 -6.47
C ASN A 63 -8.58 0.73 -7.52
N HIS A 64 -9.59 1.61 -7.49
CA HIS A 64 -10.78 1.49 -8.33
C HIS A 64 -10.90 2.56 -9.39
N LEU A 65 -10.33 3.74 -9.18
CA LEU A 65 -10.55 4.91 -10.05
C LEU A 65 -9.25 5.40 -10.71
N ARG A 66 -8.13 5.37 -9.99
CA ARG A 66 -6.86 5.93 -10.46
C ARG A 66 -6.32 5.16 -11.67
N PRO A 67 -6.10 5.81 -12.83
CA PRO A 67 -5.45 5.19 -13.97
C PRO A 67 -3.94 5.10 -13.75
N HIS A 68 -3.37 3.90 -13.87
CA HIS A 68 -1.93 3.69 -13.75
C HIS A 68 -1.31 3.44 -15.13
N LYS A 69 -0.29 4.22 -15.50
CA LYS A 69 0.40 4.06 -16.80
C LYS A 69 0.95 2.64 -16.99
N ALA A 70 1.50 2.04 -15.92
CA ALA A 70 2.01 0.67 -15.94
C ALA A 70 0.92 -0.39 -16.21
N LEU A 71 -0.35 -0.05 -16.01
CA LEU A 71 -1.50 -0.92 -16.22
C LEU A 71 -2.28 -0.58 -17.51
N GLY A 72 -1.68 0.20 -18.41
CA GLY A 72 -2.36 0.69 -19.62
C GLY A 72 -3.46 1.70 -19.30
N TYR A 73 -3.23 2.58 -18.32
CA TYR A 73 -4.20 3.57 -17.84
C TYR A 73 -5.48 2.98 -17.23
N ARG A 74 -5.38 1.77 -16.69
CA ARG A 74 -6.47 1.12 -15.96
C ARG A 74 -6.22 1.14 -14.45
N PRO A 75 -7.28 1.14 -13.63
CA PRO A 75 -7.16 0.98 -12.19
C PRO A 75 -6.76 -0.46 -11.80
N PRO A 76 -6.08 -0.65 -10.65
CA PRO A 76 -5.58 -1.95 -10.20
C PRO A 76 -6.65 -3.04 -10.12
N VAL A 77 -7.88 -2.70 -9.70
CA VAL A 77 -8.98 -3.67 -9.54
C VAL A 77 -9.30 -4.43 -10.83
N LEU A 78 -9.04 -3.85 -12.00
CA LEU A 78 -9.31 -4.50 -13.29
C LEU A 78 -8.21 -5.46 -13.74
N ILE A 79 -7.07 -5.49 -13.03
CA ILE A 79 -5.86 -6.23 -13.40
C ILE A 79 -5.43 -7.21 -12.29
N GLN A 80 -6.07 -7.15 -11.13
CA GLN A 80 -5.82 -8.15 -10.08
C GLN A 80 -6.28 -9.53 -10.57
N PRO A 81 -5.44 -10.57 -10.40
CA PRO A 81 -5.78 -11.95 -10.78
C PRO A 81 -6.94 -12.52 -9.95
#